data_AF-A0A2G9TS63-F1
#
_entry.id   AF-A0A2G9TS63-F1
#
_cell.length_a   1.000
_cell.length_b   1.000
_cell.length_c   1.000
_cell.angle_alpha   90.00
_cell.angle_beta   90.00
_cell.angle_gamma   90.00
#
_symmetry.space_group_name_H-M   'P 1'
#
loop_
_entity.id
_entity.type
_entity.pdbx_description
1 polymer ?
#
loop_
_entity_poly.entity_id
_entity_poly.type
_entity_poly.pdbx_seq_one_letter_code
_entity_poly.pdbx_strand_id
1 'polypeptide(L)'
;MALVYFAFFQDLDTALQLLRALVSEVNHAVTEEENVFLLRWAQSHVKCPPLLRLDFTSDTRLLGLRSFLHSGVLYKQRSGRLLVAILFNDFLLLTTPDEHLSKPISFKISKTTELHLTLYKQPMLLANLKVMPSNDETTLNIKQGMDTISFRCVSSNARRLWTSQLEQAIDLYAITASEQEQARQILRLSVGRVSETFEVDLLKTADLHLTTQFPLENTTALFTLKILQKNLYRPDALLFDEATASLNELLRESAVHRGPIIKAMQLRKDIRDKAKPVESVTVKFVAQLFDANM
;
A
#
# COMPACT_ATOMS: atom_id res chain seq x y z
N MET A 1 10.89 -54.99 11.04
CA MET A 1 10.90 -54.60 9.61
C MET A 1 9.81 -53.58 9.26
N ALA A 2 8.53 -53.83 9.58
CA ALA A 2 7.43 -52.90 9.25
C ALA A 2 7.55 -51.49 9.86
N LEU A 3 8.01 -51.37 11.12
CA LEU A 3 8.22 -50.08 11.80
C LEU A 3 9.33 -49.22 11.18
N VAL A 4 10.37 -49.86 10.62
CA VAL A 4 11.49 -49.16 9.95
C VAL A 4 11.07 -48.62 8.59
N TYR A 5 10.26 -49.40 7.85
CA TYR A 5 9.66 -48.94 6.59
C TYR A 5 8.66 -47.79 6.79
N PHE A 6 7.90 -47.81 7.88
CA PHE A 6 6.96 -46.74 8.22
C PHE A 6 7.67 -45.44 8.60
N ALA A 7 8.72 -45.50 9.42
CA ALA A 7 9.53 -44.33 9.79
C ALA A 7 10.24 -43.72 8.56
N PHE A 8 10.84 -44.54 7.70
CA PHE A 8 11.48 -44.06 6.47
C PHE A 8 10.48 -43.41 5.49
N PHE A 9 9.25 -43.92 5.44
CA PHE A 9 8.18 -43.31 4.64
C PHE A 9 7.74 -41.95 5.20
N GLN A 10 7.66 -41.79 6.52
CA GLN A 10 7.37 -40.50 7.16
C GLN A 10 8.51 -39.48 6.95
N ASP A 11 9.77 -39.92 7.01
CA ASP A 11 10.91 -39.05 6.74
C ASP A 11 10.91 -38.58 5.28
N LEU A 12 10.54 -39.45 4.33
CA LEU A 12 10.43 -39.11 2.91
C LEU A 12 9.25 -38.17 2.62
N ASP A 13 8.10 -38.37 3.25
CA ASP A 13 6.95 -37.46 3.12
C ASP A 13 7.30 -36.08 3.69
N THR A 14 7.97 -36.03 4.84
CA THR A 14 8.46 -34.80 5.45
C THR A 14 9.46 -34.09 4.52
N ALA A 15 10.44 -34.82 3.97
CA ALA A 15 11.40 -34.27 3.03
C ALA A 15 10.72 -33.71 1.76
N LEU A 16 9.68 -34.39 1.25
CA LEU A 16 8.93 -33.96 0.08
C LEU A 16 8.08 -32.70 0.38
N GLN A 17 7.48 -32.60 1.57
CA GLN A 17 6.78 -31.40 2.01
C GLN A 17 7.73 -30.20 2.13
N LEU A 18 8.90 -30.39 2.75
CA LEU A 18 9.93 -29.36 2.87
C LEU A 18 10.43 -28.91 1.48
N LEU A 19 10.66 -29.85 0.56
CA LEU A 19 11.10 -29.52 -0.79
C LEU A 19 10.03 -28.73 -1.57
N ARG A 20 8.74 -29.07 -1.42
CA ARG A 20 7.63 -28.30 -2.01
C ARG A 20 7.55 -26.89 -1.43
N ALA A 21 7.72 -26.75 -0.11
CA ALA A 21 7.75 -25.45 0.56
C ALA A 21 8.90 -24.59 0.03
N LEU A 22 10.11 -25.16 -0.08
CA LEU A 22 11.27 -24.46 -0.62
C LEU A 22 11.06 -24.00 -2.07
N VAL A 23 10.50 -24.87 -2.93
CA VAL A 23 10.18 -24.49 -4.32
C VAL A 23 9.16 -23.35 -4.36
N SER A 24 8.15 -23.38 -3.48
CA SER A 24 7.17 -22.31 -3.37
C SER A 24 7.80 -21.00 -2.92
N GLU A 25 8.71 -21.04 -1.95
CA GLU A 25 9.44 -19.87 -1.45
C GLU A 25 10.31 -19.24 -2.55
N VAL A 26 11.08 -20.07 -3.28
CA VAL A 26 11.89 -19.58 -4.40
C VAL A 26 11.03 -18.95 -5.49
N ASN A 27 9.92 -19.59 -5.86
CA ASN A 27 9.00 -19.02 -6.85
C ASN A 27 8.40 -17.67 -6.38
N HIS A 28 8.10 -17.56 -5.10
CA HIS A 28 7.61 -16.31 -4.52
C HIS A 28 8.68 -15.22 -4.57
N ALA A 29 9.91 -15.51 -4.15
CA ALA A 29 11.02 -14.58 -4.18
C ALA A 29 11.32 -14.06 -5.59
N VAL A 30 11.31 -14.95 -6.60
CA VAL A 30 11.47 -14.55 -8.02
C VAL A 30 10.33 -13.63 -8.46
N THR A 31 9.09 -13.96 -8.10
CA THR A 31 7.91 -13.14 -8.44
C THR A 31 7.99 -11.75 -7.79
N GLU A 32 8.42 -11.68 -6.52
CA GLU A 32 8.60 -10.41 -5.82
C GLU A 32 9.72 -9.58 -6.43
N GLU A 33 10.84 -10.19 -6.82
CA GLU A 33 11.94 -9.48 -7.48
C GLU A 33 11.50 -8.90 -8.83
N GLU A 34 10.75 -9.68 -9.63
CA GLU A 34 10.16 -9.21 -10.88
C GLU A 34 9.18 -8.06 -10.65
N ASN A 35 8.34 -8.16 -9.61
CA ASN A 35 7.42 -7.10 -9.23
C ASN A 35 8.17 -5.80 -8.88
N VAL A 36 9.12 -5.86 -7.94
CA VAL A 36 9.93 -4.70 -7.53
C VAL A 36 10.62 -4.06 -8.74
N PHE A 37 11.14 -4.87 -9.65
CA PHE A 37 11.72 -4.38 -10.88
C PHE A 37 10.69 -3.57 -11.70
N LEU A 38 9.51 -4.13 -11.95
CA LEU A 38 8.48 -3.49 -12.79
C LEU A 38 7.93 -2.20 -12.15
N LEU A 39 7.84 -2.14 -10.81
CA LEU A 39 7.48 -0.92 -10.10
C LEU A 39 8.55 0.17 -10.27
N ARG A 40 9.84 -0.18 -10.15
CA ARG A 40 10.95 0.76 -10.38
C ARG A 40 11.03 1.22 -11.83
N TRP A 41 10.75 0.31 -12.77
CA TRP A 41 10.62 0.65 -14.18
C TRP A 41 9.50 1.68 -14.36
N ALA A 42 8.31 1.45 -13.80
CA ALA A 42 7.19 2.39 -13.90
C ALA A 42 7.55 3.75 -13.27
N GLN A 43 8.23 3.76 -12.13
CA GLN A 43 8.67 4.97 -11.45
C GLN A 43 9.62 5.85 -12.28
N SER A 44 10.48 5.22 -13.09
CA SER A 44 11.48 5.91 -13.91
C SER A 44 10.98 6.25 -15.33
N HIS A 45 10.07 5.44 -15.88
CA HIS A 45 9.65 5.54 -17.28
C HIS A 45 8.27 6.19 -17.45
N VAL A 46 7.44 6.25 -16.41
CA VAL A 46 6.12 6.91 -16.45
C VAL A 46 6.20 8.33 -15.90
N LYS A 47 5.95 9.31 -16.78
CA LYS A 47 5.85 10.73 -16.44
C LYS A 47 4.47 11.02 -15.84
N CYS A 48 4.47 11.34 -14.55
CA CYS A 48 3.29 11.77 -13.80
C CYS A 48 3.33 13.28 -13.51
N PRO A 49 2.18 13.97 -13.46
CA PRO A 49 2.13 15.37 -13.03
C PRO A 49 2.72 15.54 -11.61
N PRO A 50 3.52 16.59 -11.34
CA PRO A 50 4.15 16.79 -10.03
C PRO A 50 3.17 16.87 -8.85
N LEU A 51 1.92 17.27 -9.11
CA LEU A 51 0.87 17.36 -8.10
C LEU A 51 0.38 15.99 -7.61
N LEU A 52 0.41 14.96 -8.47
CA LEU A 52 -0.08 13.62 -8.11
C LEU A 52 0.86 12.92 -7.13
N ARG A 53 2.17 13.20 -7.21
CA ARG A 53 3.24 12.60 -6.37
C ARG A 53 3.09 11.07 -6.24
N LEU A 54 2.73 10.39 -7.33
CA LEU A 54 2.56 8.94 -7.39
C LEU A 54 3.91 8.26 -7.15
N ASP A 55 3.95 7.37 -6.17
CA ASP A 55 5.10 6.52 -5.87
C ASP A 55 4.68 5.08 -6.11
N PHE A 56 5.14 4.49 -7.21
CA PHE A 56 4.77 3.12 -7.58
C PHE A 56 5.32 2.08 -6.61
N THR A 57 6.42 2.39 -5.92
CA THR A 57 7.11 1.47 -5.01
C THR A 57 6.56 1.49 -3.58
N SER A 58 5.58 2.35 -3.30
CA SER A 58 4.94 2.43 -2.00
C SER A 58 3.98 1.27 -1.73
N ASP A 59 3.67 1.07 -0.45
CA ASP A 59 2.50 0.30 -0.05
C ASP A 59 1.21 0.92 -0.62
N THR A 60 0.24 0.04 -0.84
CA THR A 60 -1.15 0.37 -1.13
C THR A 60 -1.91 0.62 0.17
N ARG A 61 -3.11 1.19 0.05
CA ARG A 61 -3.93 1.51 1.22
C ARG A 61 -4.41 0.27 2.00
N LEU A 62 -4.67 -0.85 1.32
CA LEU A 62 -5.36 -2.02 1.90
C LEU A 62 -4.64 -3.35 1.65
N LEU A 63 -3.91 -3.48 0.54
CA LEU A 63 -3.39 -4.76 0.06
C LEU A 63 -1.88 -4.94 0.37
N GLY A 64 -1.31 -4.12 1.25
CA GLY A 64 0.12 -4.10 1.52
C GLY A 64 0.91 -3.57 0.32
N LEU A 65 2.06 -4.16 0.01
CA LEU A 65 2.94 -3.75 -1.09
C LEU A 65 2.19 -3.69 -2.43
N ARG A 66 2.50 -2.67 -3.23
CA ARG A 66 1.93 -2.58 -4.59
C ARG A 66 2.47 -3.70 -5.47
N SER A 67 1.59 -4.27 -6.29
CA SER A 67 1.94 -5.32 -7.25
C SER A 67 1.56 -4.92 -8.66
N PHE A 68 2.50 -5.05 -9.60
CA PHE A 68 2.28 -4.93 -11.03
C PHE A 68 1.64 -6.24 -11.53
N LEU A 69 0.39 -6.17 -11.99
CA LEU A 69 -0.39 -7.36 -12.37
C LEU A 69 -0.36 -7.61 -13.87
N HIS A 70 -0.61 -6.57 -14.66
CA HIS A 70 -0.72 -6.71 -16.11
C HIS A 70 -0.39 -5.42 -16.85
N SER A 71 0.05 -5.53 -18.10
CA SER A 71 0.17 -4.40 -19.01
C SER A 71 -0.10 -4.78 -20.45
N GLY A 72 -0.51 -3.80 -21.25
CA GLY A 72 -0.82 -4.03 -22.66
C GLY A 72 -1.40 -2.80 -23.35
N VAL A 73 -1.50 -2.88 -24.67
CA VAL A 73 -2.05 -1.80 -25.49
C VAL A 73 -3.58 -1.90 -25.55
N LEU A 74 -4.23 -0.75 -25.32
CA LEU A 74 -5.67 -0.56 -25.47
C LEU A 74 -5.95 0.64 -26.38
N TYR A 75 -6.91 0.52 -27.29
CA TYR A 75 -7.37 1.64 -28.11
C TYR A 75 -8.66 2.20 -27.55
N LYS A 76 -8.68 3.49 -27.19
CA LYS A 76 -9.91 4.12 -26.69
C LYS A 76 -10.94 4.22 -27.82
N GLN A 77 -12.04 3.48 -27.73
CA GLN A 77 -12.94 3.24 -28.87
C GLN A 77 -13.52 4.51 -29.50
N ARG A 78 -13.87 5.52 -28.68
CA ARG A 78 -14.42 6.79 -29.18
C ARG A 78 -13.41 7.65 -29.97
N SER A 79 -12.12 7.53 -29.67
CA SER A 79 -11.09 8.42 -30.25
C SER A 79 -10.04 7.69 -31.08
N GLY A 80 -9.99 6.37 -31.06
CA GLY A 80 -8.92 5.57 -31.67
C GLY A 80 -7.55 5.70 -31.00
N ARG A 81 -7.38 6.61 -30.03
CA ARG A 81 -6.12 6.85 -29.33
C ARG A 81 -5.55 5.56 -28.73
N LEU A 82 -4.30 5.27 -29.08
CA LEU A 82 -3.50 4.20 -28.50
C LEU A 82 -3.09 4.60 -27.07
N LEU A 83 -3.38 3.71 -26.13
CA LEU A 83 -3.00 3.83 -24.73
C LEU A 83 -2.20 2.59 -24.33
N VAL A 84 -1.17 2.78 -23.52
CA VAL A 84 -0.52 1.71 -22.79
C VAL A 84 -1.13 1.67 -21.40
N ALA A 85 -1.87 0.61 -21.11
CA ALA A 85 -2.52 0.40 -19.82
C ALA A 85 -1.63 -0.48 -18.93
N ILE A 86 -1.58 -0.13 -17.64
CA ILE A 86 -0.86 -0.87 -16.61
C ILE A 86 -1.81 -1.08 -15.44
N LEU A 87 -2.05 -2.34 -15.07
CA LEU A 87 -2.87 -2.73 -13.93
C LEU A 87 -1.98 -3.02 -12.74
N PHE A 88 -2.25 -2.32 -11.64
CA PHE A 88 -1.72 -2.63 -10.32
C PHE A 88 -2.83 -3.25 -9.45
N ASN A 89 -2.46 -3.78 -8.29
CA ASN A 89 -3.42 -4.34 -7.33
C ASN A 89 -4.35 -3.30 -6.69
N ASP A 90 -4.08 -1.99 -6.80
CA ASP A 90 -4.89 -0.91 -6.22
C ASP A 90 -5.52 0.05 -7.25
N PHE A 91 -4.95 0.17 -8.46
CA PHE A 91 -5.52 0.98 -9.55
C PHE A 91 -5.12 0.52 -10.96
N LEU A 92 -5.90 0.97 -11.95
CA LEU A 92 -5.58 0.91 -13.37
C LEU A 92 -4.99 2.24 -13.84
N LEU A 93 -3.80 2.20 -14.43
CA LEU A 93 -3.10 3.34 -15.00
C LEU A 93 -3.27 3.37 -16.52
N LEU A 94 -3.64 4.52 -17.07
CA LEU A 94 -3.69 4.75 -18.52
C LEU A 94 -2.62 5.76 -18.90
N THR A 95 -1.77 5.38 -19.85
CA THR A 95 -0.67 6.21 -20.33
C THR A 95 -0.66 6.29 -21.84
N THR A 96 0.07 7.26 -22.38
CA THR A 96 0.36 7.36 -23.81
C THR A 96 1.85 7.28 -24.02
N PRO A 97 2.33 6.50 -24.99
CA PRO A 97 3.74 6.45 -25.29
C PRO A 97 4.20 7.79 -25.86
N ASP A 98 5.37 8.26 -25.42
CA ASP A 98 5.97 9.50 -25.92
C ASP A 98 6.51 9.32 -27.34
N GLU A 99 6.86 8.08 -27.70
CA GLU A 99 7.37 7.68 -29.00
C GLU A 99 6.39 6.75 -29.73
N HIS A 100 6.54 6.66 -31.05
CA HIS A 100 5.68 5.77 -31.85
C HIS A 100 5.96 4.30 -31.54
N LEU A 101 4.91 3.55 -31.19
CA LEU A 101 5.02 2.13 -30.89
C LEU A 101 4.92 1.28 -32.15
N SER A 102 6.05 0.75 -32.63
CA SER A 102 6.14 0.00 -33.90
C SER A 102 5.37 -1.31 -33.92
N LYS A 103 5.26 -2.02 -32.78
CA LYS A 103 4.59 -3.32 -32.66
C LYS A 103 3.62 -3.38 -31.48
N PRO A 104 2.42 -2.77 -31.59
CA PRO A 104 1.48 -2.68 -30.47
C PRO A 104 0.92 -4.04 -30.01
N ILE A 105 0.80 -5.00 -30.93
CA ILE A 105 0.18 -6.31 -30.65
C ILE A 105 1.05 -7.17 -29.71
N SER A 106 2.38 -7.09 -29.89
CA SER A 106 3.35 -7.86 -29.10
C SER A 106 4.03 -7.02 -28.01
N PHE A 107 3.52 -5.82 -27.73
CA PHE A 107 4.14 -4.94 -26.75
C PHE A 107 3.96 -5.50 -25.35
N LYS A 108 5.07 -5.68 -24.65
CA LYS A 108 5.12 -6.07 -23.24
C LYS A 108 6.19 -5.24 -22.56
N ILE A 109 5.86 -4.70 -21.39
CA ILE A 109 6.82 -4.02 -20.53
C ILE A 109 7.75 -5.09 -19.94
N SER A 110 9.04 -4.89 -20.13
CA SER A 110 10.12 -5.79 -19.70
C SER A 110 11.29 -4.99 -19.17
N LYS A 111 12.30 -5.70 -18.65
CA LYS A 111 13.52 -5.07 -18.11
C LYS A 111 14.31 -4.22 -19.10
N THR A 112 14.14 -4.48 -20.39
CA THR A 112 14.87 -3.82 -21.47
C THR A 112 14.04 -2.79 -22.21
N THR A 113 12.84 -2.48 -21.72
CA THR A 113 11.95 -1.52 -22.38
C THR A 113 12.40 -0.09 -22.07
N GLU A 114 12.95 0.63 -23.04
CA GLU A 114 13.39 2.04 -22.87
C GLU A 114 12.30 3.08 -23.18
N LEU A 115 11.08 2.61 -23.44
CA LEU A 115 9.95 3.48 -23.80
C LEU A 115 9.50 4.36 -22.63
N HIS A 116 9.43 5.67 -22.85
CA HIS A 116 8.80 6.60 -21.93
C HIS A 116 7.29 6.71 -22.18
N LEU A 117 6.54 6.80 -21.08
CA LEU A 117 5.10 6.89 -21.07
C LEU A 117 4.68 8.16 -20.34
N THR A 118 3.66 8.86 -20.83
CA THR A 118 3.05 10.01 -20.14
C THR A 118 1.66 9.66 -19.64
N LEU A 119 1.35 10.04 -18.39
CA LEU A 119 0.03 9.81 -17.80
C LEU A 119 -1.08 10.43 -18.66
N TYR A 120 -2.05 9.62 -19.09
CA TYR A 120 -3.17 10.08 -19.92
C TYR A 120 -4.27 10.75 -19.07
N LYS A 121 -4.58 10.14 -17.92
CA LYS A 121 -5.61 10.59 -16.97
C LYS A 121 -5.23 10.14 -15.55
N GLN A 122 -5.91 10.71 -14.56
CA GLN A 122 -5.77 10.26 -13.17
C GLN A 122 -5.96 8.73 -13.07
N PRO A 123 -5.12 8.01 -12.30
CA PRO A 123 -5.23 6.56 -12.15
C PRO A 123 -6.61 6.14 -11.62
N MET A 124 -7.18 5.09 -12.20
CA MET A 124 -8.54 4.63 -11.89
C MET A 124 -8.48 3.61 -10.75
N LEU A 125 -8.90 3.99 -9.54
CA LEU A 125 -8.90 3.10 -8.36
C LEU A 125 -9.81 1.89 -8.58
N LEU A 126 -9.34 0.69 -8.24
CA LEU A 126 -10.12 -0.54 -8.39
C LEU A 126 -11.42 -0.50 -7.58
N ALA A 127 -11.41 0.17 -6.43
CA ALA A 127 -12.60 0.41 -5.60
C ALA A 127 -13.81 0.96 -6.37
N ASN A 128 -13.57 1.72 -7.44
CA ASN A 128 -14.59 2.42 -8.21
C ASN A 128 -14.78 1.82 -9.61
N LEU A 129 -14.12 0.70 -9.91
CA LEU A 129 -14.17 0.06 -11.22
C LEU A 129 -15.10 -1.15 -11.24
N LYS A 130 -15.73 -1.36 -12.40
CA LYS A 130 -16.45 -2.58 -12.72
C LYS A 130 -16.24 -2.94 -14.18
N VAL A 131 -15.90 -4.20 -14.45
CA VAL A 131 -15.87 -4.73 -15.81
C VAL A 131 -17.31 -4.99 -16.26
N MET A 132 -17.67 -4.48 -17.43
CA MET A 132 -19.01 -4.65 -17.99
C MET A 132 -18.96 -5.66 -19.15
N PRO A 133 -20.00 -6.47 -19.34
CA PRO A 133 -20.07 -7.38 -20.47
C PRO A 133 -20.05 -6.61 -21.80
N SER A 134 -19.60 -7.29 -22.84
CA SER A 134 -19.54 -6.79 -24.21
C SER A 134 -19.90 -7.94 -25.16
N ASN A 135 -20.66 -7.62 -26.21
CA ASN A 135 -21.00 -8.56 -27.28
C ASN A 135 -19.86 -8.69 -28.32
N ASP A 136 -19.00 -7.68 -28.44
CA ASP A 136 -17.82 -7.72 -29.30
C ASP A 136 -16.65 -8.39 -28.59
N GLU A 137 -16.01 -9.35 -29.26
CA GLU A 137 -14.93 -10.19 -28.74
C GLU A 137 -13.66 -9.42 -28.37
N THR A 138 -13.45 -8.24 -28.96
CA THR A 138 -12.27 -7.41 -28.71
C THR A 138 -12.55 -6.17 -27.85
N THR A 139 -13.81 -5.91 -27.52
CA THR A 139 -14.18 -4.73 -26.73
C THR A 139 -14.19 -5.03 -25.24
N LEU A 140 -13.44 -4.22 -24.49
CA LEU A 140 -13.40 -4.19 -23.03
C LEU A 140 -14.14 -2.93 -22.54
N ASN A 141 -15.25 -3.13 -21.83
CA ASN A 141 -16.02 -2.05 -21.23
C ASN A 141 -15.67 -1.94 -19.74
N ILE A 142 -15.19 -0.78 -19.31
CA ILE A 142 -14.88 -0.48 -17.93
C ILE A 142 -15.79 0.64 -17.45
N LYS A 143 -16.59 0.37 -16.42
CA LYS A 143 -17.41 1.36 -15.73
C LYS A 143 -16.62 1.96 -14.57
N GLN A 144 -16.54 3.28 -14.50
CA GLN A 144 -15.95 4.05 -13.42
C GLN A 144 -17.00 5.01 -12.85
N GLY A 145 -17.55 4.69 -11.68
CA GLY A 145 -18.66 5.46 -11.11
C GLY A 145 -19.86 5.51 -12.06
N MET A 146 -20.16 6.68 -12.63
CA MET A 146 -21.27 6.89 -13.57
C MET A 146 -20.88 6.73 -15.04
N ASP A 147 -19.59 6.78 -15.36
CA ASP A 147 -19.08 6.76 -16.73
C ASP A 147 -18.70 5.35 -17.17
N THR A 148 -18.99 5.01 -18.42
CA THR A 148 -18.48 3.79 -19.06
C THR A 148 -17.49 4.15 -20.16
N ILE A 149 -16.29 3.59 -20.06
CA ILE A 149 -15.22 3.74 -21.05
C ILE A 149 -15.04 2.42 -21.78
N SER A 150 -15.12 2.47 -23.11
CA SER A 150 -14.92 1.31 -23.97
C SER A 150 -13.54 1.36 -24.63
N PHE A 151 -12.81 0.26 -24.52
CA PHE A 151 -11.51 0.04 -25.12
C PHE A 151 -11.58 -1.11 -26.11
N ARG A 152 -10.88 -0.99 -27.23
CA ARG A 152 -10.61 -2.10 -28.15
C ARG A 152 -9.24 -2.69 -27.80
N CYS A 153 -9.22 -3.98 -27.48
CA CYS A 153 -8.01 -4.76 -27.24
C CYS A 153 -7.35 -5.17 -28.56
N VAL A 154 -6.06 -5.52 -28.50
CA VAL A 154 -5.29 -5.99 -29.67
C VAL A 154 -5.76 -7.35 -30.21
N SER A 155 -6.42 -8.17 -29.39
CA SER A 155 -6.97 -9.48 -29.76
C SER A 155 -8.06 -9.92 -28.77
N SER A 156 -8.83 -10.95 -29.13
CA SER A 156 -9.82 -11.58 -28.24
C SER A 156 -9.16 -12.22 -27.01
N ASN A 157 -7.97 -12.82 -27.17
CA ASN A 157 -7.17 -13.36 -26.07
C ASN A 157 -6.73 -12.25 -25.11
N ALA A 158 -6.26 -11.11 -25.64
CA ALA A 158 -5.90 -9.96 -24.81
C ALA A 158 -7.12 -9.44 -24.04
N ARG A 159 -8.30 -9.38 -24.67
CA ARG A 159 -9.55 -9.01 -23.99
C ARG A 159 -9.88 -9.97 -22.85
N ARG A 160 -9.79 -11.28 -23.05
CA ARG A 160 -10.04 -12.28 -21.98
C ARG A 160 -9.06 -12.12 -20.82
N LEU A 161 -7.79 -11.92 -21.12
CA LEU A 161 -6.76 -11.71 -20.10
C LEU A 161 -7.01 -10.43 -19.30
N TRP A 162 -7.30 -9.31 -19.97
CA TRP A 162 -7.65 -8.06 -19.31
C TRP A 162 -8.88 -8.19 -18.42
N THR A 163 -9.94 -8.82 -18.91
CA THR A 163 -11.16 -9.07 -18.14
C THR A 163 -10.85 -9.89 -16.88
N SER A 164 -10.17 -11.03 -17.03
CA SER A 164 -9.82 -11.90 -15.90
C SER A 164 -8.92 -11.21 -14.87
N GLN A 165 -7.89 -10.48 -15.31
CA GLN A 165 -6.98 -9.77 -14.42
C GLN A 165 -7.67 -8.62 -13.68
N LEU A 166 -8.52 -7.85 -14.37
CA LEU A 166 -9.27 -6.76 -13.76
C LEU A 166 -10.28 -7.29 -12.75
N GLU A 167 -11.07 -8.31 -13.10
CA GLU A 167 -12.07 -8.91 -12.21
C GLU A 167 -11.39 -9.48 -10.97
N GLN A 168 -10.32 -10.27 -11.12
CA GLN A 168 -9.57 -10.82 -9.99
C GLN A 168 -9.03 -9.72 -9.05
N ALA A 169 -8.45 -8.65 -9.62
CA ALA A 169 -7.89 -7.56 -8.82
C ALA A 169 -8.99 -6.74 -8.12
N ILE A 170 -10.11 -6.48 -8.79
CA ILE A 170 -11.27 -5.78 -8.22
C ILE A 170 -11.89 -6.59 -7.09
N ASP A 171 -12.09 -7.90 -7.30
CA ASP A 171 -12.68 -8.80 -6.31
C ASP A 171 -11.79 -8.91 -5.07
N LEU A 172 -10.48 -9.10 -5.26
CA LEU A 172 -9.53 -9.14 -4.15
C LEU A 172 -9.54 -7.84 -3.34
N TYR A 173 -9.53 -6.68 -4.03
CA TYR A 173 -9.64 -5.39 -3.37
C TYR A 173 -10.96 -5.25 -2.60
N ALA A 174 -12.08 -5.68 -3.18
CA ALA A 174 -13.40 -5.60 -2.55
C ALA A 174 -13.51 -6.48 -1.29
N ILE A 175 -12.96 -7.69 -1.33
CA ILE A 175 -12.90 -8.60 -0.17
C ILE A 175 -12.11 -7.93 0.96
N THR A 176 -10.88 -7.51 0.71
CA THR A 176 -10.04 -6.86 1.74
C THR A 176 -10.66 -5.55 2.25
N ALA A 177 -11.31 -4.78 1.38
CA ALA A 177 -12.01 -3.56 1.78
C ALA A 177 -13.26 -3.82 2.63
N SER A 178 -13.88 -5.00 2.52
CA SER A 178 -15.01 -5.40 3.35
C SER A 178 -14.60 -5.88 4.74
N GLU A 179 -13.38 -6.44 4.85
CA GLU A 179 -12.81 -6.93 6.10
C GLU A 179 -12.20 -5.80 6.96
N GLN A 180 -11.78 -4.68 6.34
CA GLN A 180 -11.19 -3.54 7.05
C GLN A 180 -12.19 -2.37 7.19
N GLU A 181 -12.52 -1.99 8.42
CA GLU A 181 -13.23 -0.74 8.71
C GLU A 181 -12.37 0.45 8.26
N GLN A 182 -12.92 1.34 7.41
CA GLN A 182 -12.16 2.43 6.81
C GLN A 182 -11.75 3.51 7.82
N ALA A 183 -10.68 3.28 8.58
CA ALA A 183 -9.93 4.34 9.21
C ALA A 183 -9.27 5.22 8.13
N ARG A 184 -9.50 6.52 8.21
CA ARG A 184 -8.97 7.49 7.24
C ARG A 184 -7.58 7.99 7.63
N GLN A 185 -7.24 7.86 8.91
CA GLN A 185 -6.00 8.35 9.48
C GLN A 185 -5.27 7.23 10.22
N ILE A 186 -3.96 7.38 10.34
CA ILE A 186 -3.11 6.53 11.15
C ILE A 186 -2.52 7.36 12.27
N LEU A 187 -2.72 6.95 13.52
CA LEU A 187 -1.97 7.47 14.65
C LEU A 187 -0.72 6.61 14.82
N ARG A 188 0.46 7.18 14.59
CA ARG A 188 1.74 6.53 14.83
C ARG A 188 2.37 7.08 16.10
N LEU A 189 2.64 6.17 17.03
CA LEU A 189 3.38 6.44 18.26
C LEU A 189 4.76 5.83 18.14
N SER A 190 5.82 6.54 18.49
CA SER A 190 7.18 5.99 18.44
C SER A 190 8.06 6.48 19.57
N VAL A 191 8.94 5.59 20.03
CA VAL A 191 10.00 5.87 20.99
C VAL A 191 11.33 5.50 20.33
N GLY A 192 12.10 6.52 19.94
CA GLY A 192 13.35 6.31 19.20
C GLY A 192 13.10 5.61 17.85
N ARG A 193 13.54 4.35 17.71
CA ARG A 193 13.37 3.53 16.48
C ARG A 193 12.16 2.61 16.49
N VAL A 194 11.56 2.38 17.67
CA VAL A 194 10.40 1.50 17.80
C VAL A 194 9.14 2.32 17.57
N SER A 195 8.21 1.80 16.78
CA SER A 195 6.95 2.48 16.48
C SER A 195 5.77 1.52 16.43
N GLU A 196 4.63 1.98 16.89
CA GLU A 196 3.33 1.31 16.76
C GLU A 196 2.35 2.22 16.03
N THR A 197 1.48 1.64 15.22
CA THR A 197 0.51 2.35 14.38
C THR A 197 -0.90 1.89 14.67
N PHE A 198 -1.79 2.84 14.88
CA PHE A 198 -3.22 2.61 15.10
C PHE A 198 -4.01 3.23 13.96
N GLU A 199 -4.96 2.46 13.46
CA GLU A 199 -5.96 2.93 12.51
C GLU A 199 -7.04 3.71 13.25
N VAL A 200 -7.21 4.99 12.92
CA VAL A 200 -8.16 5.89 13.61
C VAL A 200 -9.08 6.60 12.62
N ASP A 201 -10.35 6.76 13.01
CA ASP A 201 -11.33 7.60 12.31
C ASP A 201 -11.67 8.81 13.20
N LEU A 202 -10.91 9.89 13.00
CA LEU A 202 -11.06 11.13 13.77
C LEU A 202 -12.42 11.82 13.55
N LEU A 203 -13.21 11.39 12.56
CA LEU A 203 -14.54 11.96 12.28
C LEU A 203 -15.66 11.27 13.05
N LYS A 204 -15.45 10.02 13.49
CA LYS A 204 -16.47 9.21 14.16
C LYS A 204 -16.27 9.12 15.66
N THR A 205 -15.02 9.13 16.13
CA THR A 205 -14.69 8.85 17.52
C THR A 205 -13.90 10.01 18.11
N ALA A 206 -14.54 10.77 19.00
CA ALA A 206 -13.89 11.87 19.73
C ALA A 206 -12.92 11.36 20.81
N ASP A 207 -13.23 10.21 21.43
CA ASP A 207 -12.42 9.59 22.49
C ASP A 207 -11.73 8.31 21.99
N LEU A 208 -10.46 8.43 21.62
CA LEU A 208 -9.62 7.31 21.20
C LEU A 208 -8.96 6.65 22.41
N HIS A 209 -9.49 5.51 22.85
CA HIS A 209 -8.89 4.70 23.91
C HIS A 209 -7.85 3.72 23.34
N LEU A 210 -6.67 4.23 23.02
CA LEU A 210 -5.55 3.45 22.48
C LEU A 210 -4.47 3.26 23.54
N THR A 211 -3.85 2.08 23.59
CA THR A 211 -2.77 1.76 24.54
C THR A 211 -1.70 0.94 23.82
N THR A 212 -0.43 1.28 24.08
CA THR A 212 0.77 0.59 23.58
C THR A 212 1.81 0.52 24.70
N GLN A 213 2.76 -0.40 24.58
CA GLN A 213 3.92 -0.51 25.46
C GLN A 213 5.19 -0.58 24.62
N PHE A 214 6.19 0.23 24.97
CA PHE A 214 7.50 0.23 24.33
C PHE A 214 8.57 -0.23 25.32
N PRO A 215 9.42 -1.21 24.96
CA PRO A 215 10.60 -1.51 25.74
C PRO A 215 11.56 -0.31 25.69
N LEU A 216 12.06 0.10 26.86
CA LEU A 216 12.97 1.24 26.98
C LEU A 216 14.42 0.75 27.02
N GLU A 217 15.13 0.87 25.91
CA GLU A 217 16.58 0.56 25.86
C GLU A 217 17.44 1.80 26.14
N ASN A 218 16.94 3.00 25.82
CA ASN A 218 17.68 4.25 25.95
C ASN A 218 16.78 5.40 26.42
N THR A 219 17.15 6.04 27.52
CA THR A 219 16.42 7.14 28.15
C THR A 219 16.59 8.49 27.46
N THR A 220 17.51 8.61 26.50
CA THR A 220 17.72 9.82 25.69
C THR A 220 16.80 9.91 24.47
N ALA A 221 16.00 8.87 24.21
CA ALA A 221 15.05 8.85 23.11
C ALA A 221 13.90 9.87 23.31
N LEU A 222 13.29 10.29 22.20
CA LEU A 222 12.07 11.09 22.21
C LEU A 222 10.87 10.17 21.98
N PHE A 223 9.82 10.37 22.77
CA PHE A 223 8.48 9.94 22.38
C PHE A 223 7.96 10.88 21.31
N THR A 224 7.31 10.31 20.30
CA THR A 224 6.83 11.01 19.11
C THR A 224 5.42 10.55 18.80
N LEU A 225 4.54 11.50 18.55
CA LEU A 225 3.16 11.27 18.11
C LEU A 225 2.95 11.94 16.74
N LYS A 226 2.51 11.13 15.77
CA LYS A 226 2.21 11.54 14.40
C LYS A 226 0.81 11.10 14.03
N ILE A 227 0.02 12.00 13.45
CA ILE A 227 -1.23 11.64 12.77
C ILE A 227 -0.97 11.75 11.28
N LEU A 228 -1.11 10.63 10.57
CA LEU A 228 -0.91 10.55 9.14
C LEU A 228 -2.25 10.40 8.43
N GLN A 229 -2.40 11.06 7.29
CA GLN A 229 -3.50 10.83 6.37
C GLN A 229 -3.12 9.73 5.39
N LYS A 230 -3.97 8.70 5.30
CA LYS A 230 -3.80 7.63 4.33
C LYS A 230 -3.87 8.18 2.91
N ASN A 231 -2.82 8.00 2.13
CA ASN A 231 -2.78 8.40 0.73
C ASN A 231 -3.10 7.22 -0.19
N LEU A 232 -3.73 7.48 -1.33
CA LEU A 232 -4.14 6.41 -2.27
C LEU A 232 -3.02 5.92 -3.19
N TYR A 233 -2.04 6.79 -3.47
CA TYR A 233 -1.07 6.62 -4.55
C TYR A 233 0.38 6.75 -4.07
N ARG A 234 0.60 6.99 -2.79
CA ARG A 234 1.91 7.34 -2.23
C ARG A 234 1.90 7.05 -0.73
N PRO A 235 3.07 7.06 -0.07
CA PRO A 235 3.14 6.89 1.38
C PRO A 235 2.29 7.93 2.12
N ASP A 236 1.83 7.55 3.30
CA ASP A 236 1.02 8.41 4.14
C ASP A 236 1.74 9.71 4.49
N ALA A 237 0.99 10.80 4.51
CA ALA A 237 1.53 12.13 4.77
C ALA A 237 1.07 12.59 6.15
N LEU A 238 1.92 13.33 6.86
CA LEU A 238 1.54 14.00 8.09
C LEU A 238 0.30 14.88 7.85
N LEU A 239 -0.77 14.61 8.60
CA LEU A 239 -1.97 15.45 8.65
C LEU A 239 -1.74 16.67 9.53
N PHE A 240 -0.95 16.48 10.58
CA PHE A 240 -0.49 17.50 11.50
C PHE A 240 1.02 17.34 11.75
N ASP A 241 1.62 18.39 12.29
CA ASP A 241 2.99 18.42 12.74
C ASP A 241 3.27 17.35 13.81
N GLU A 242 4.53 16.97 13.89
CA GLU A 242 5.01 15.99 14.86
C GLU A 242 5.03 16.58 16.27
N ALA A 243 4.35 15.91 17.22
CA ALA A 243 4.43 16.26 18.63
C ALA A 243 5.42 15.34 19.34
N THR A 244 6.33 15.91 20.12
CA THR A 244 7.41 15.16 20.79
C THR A 244 7.44 15.42 22.30
N ALA A 245 7.89 14.43 23.05
CA ALA A 245 8.14 14.53 24.49
C ALA A 245 9.45 13.82 24.85
N SER A 246 10.28 14.45 25.68
CA SER A 246 11.55 13.89 26.14
C SER A 246 11.31 12.75 27.12
N LEU A 247 11.86 11.56 26.84
CA LEU A 247 11.72 10.41 27.73
C LEU A 247 12.44 10.64 29.06
N ASN A 248 13.60 11.30 29.06
CA ASN A 248 14.33 11.64 30.29
C ASN A 248 13.48 12.55 31.21
N GLU A 249 12.79 13.53 30.63
CA GLU A 249 11.87 14.39 31.40
C GLU A 249 10.68 13.60 31.94
N LEU A 250 10.06 12.75 31.12
CA LEU A 250 8.96 11.89 31.54
C LEU A 250 9.37 10.94 32.67
N LEU A 251 10.56 10.34 32.59
CA LEU A 251 11.07 9.44 33.64
C LEU A 251 11.34 10.20 34.94
N ARG A 252 11.93 11.41 34.87
CA ARG A 252 12.14 12.27 36.03
C ARG A 252 10.82 12.68 36.68
N GLU A 253 9.84 13.11 35.88
CA GLU A 253 8.50 13.44 36.36
C GLU A 253 7.83 12.23 37.04
N SER A 254 8.05 11.01 36.51
CA SER A 254 7.43 9.78 37.03
C SER A 254 8.03 9.36 38.37
N ALA A 255 9.30 9.70 38.61
CA ALA A 255 9.95 9.45 39.89
C ALA A 255 9.42 10.37 40.99
N VAL A 256 8.94 11.58 40.63
CA VAL A 256 8.44 12.58 41.58
C VAL A 256 6.94 12.43 41.82
N HIS A 257 6.17 12.04 40.80
CA HIS A 257 4.72 11.91 40.87
C HIS A 257 4.27 10.46 41.01
N ARG A 258 3.52 10.14 42.07
CA ARG A 258 2.90 8.82 42.23
C ARG A 258 1.66 8.70 41.33
N GLY A 259 1.87 8.19 40.12
CA GLY A 259 0.79 7.86 39.19
C GLY A 259 1.14 8.21 37.74
N PRO A 260 0.17 8.03 36.83
CA PRO A 260 0.37 8.30 35.41
C PRO A 260 0.65 9.78 35.13
N ILE A 261 1.62 10.06 34.25
CA ILE A 261 1.89 11.42 33.76
C ILE A 261 0.97 11.69 32.59
N ILE A 262 0.30 12.83 32.59
CA ILE A 262 -0.59 13.23 31.49
C ILE A 262 0.02 14.43 30.79
N LYS A 263 0.30 14.33 29.48
CA LYS A 263 0.74 15.46 28.65
C LYS A 263 -0.24 15.69 27.50
N ALA A 264 -0.62 16.95 27.29
CA ALA A 264 -1.38 17.39 26.13
C ALA A 264 -0.42 17.69 24.97
N MET A 265 -0.41 16.83 23.97
CA MET A 265 0.44 16.93 22.79
C MET A 265 -0.23 17.83 21.75
N GLN A 266 0.37 18.98 21.51
CA GLN A 266 -0.16 20.01 20.62
C GLN A 266 0.20 19.70 19.16
N LEU A 267 -0.82 19.55 18.31
CA LEU A 267 -0.71 19.21 16.89
C LEU A 267 -1.21 20.37 16.04
N ARG A 268 -0.39 20.80 15.08
CA ARG A 268 -0.72 21.91 14.17
C ARG A 268 -0.80 21.42 12.75
N LYS A 269 -1.70 22.01 11.96
CA LYS A 269 -1.86 21.64 10.54
C LYS A 269 -0.74 22.19 9.64
N ASP A 270 -0.04 23.23 10.11
CA ASP A 270 1.11 23.83 9.43
C ASP A 270 2.00 24.59 10.44
N ILE A 271 3.29 24.25 10.51
CA ILE A 271 4.30 24.92 11.36
C ILE A 271 4.36 26.42 11.09
N ARG A 272 4.14 26.84 9.84
CA ARG A 272 4.32 28.24 9.40
C ARG A 272 3.11 29.13 9.67
N ASP A 273 1.94 28.54 9.87
CA ASP A 273 0.68 29.26 10.01
C ASP A 273 0.18 29.20 11.47
N LYS A 274 0.72 30.11 12.30
CA LYS A 274 0.39 30.21 13.74
C LYS A 274 -1.05 30.66 14.02
N ALA A 275 -1.83 31.01 12.99
CA ALA A 275 -3.19 31.51 13.14
C ALA A 275 -4.25 30.39 13.20
N LYS A 276 -3.90 29.15 12.81
CA LYS A 276 -4.84 28.02 12.81
C LYS A 276 -4.99 27.39 14.19
N PRO A 277 -6.19 26.82 14.49
CA PRO A 277 -6.44 26.15 15.76
C PRO A 277 -5.46 24.98 15.94
N VAL A 278 -4.92 24.88 17.15
CA VAL A 278 -4.07 23.78 17.58
C VAL A 278 -4.99 22.69 18.10
N GLU A 279 -4.94 21.51 17.50
CA GLU A 279 -5.62 20.33 18.05
C GLU A 279 -4.71 19.70 19.09
N SER A 280 -5.27 19.12 20.15
CA SER A 280 -4.47 18.51 21.21
C SER A 280 -4.86 17.05 21.42
N VAL A 281 -3.87 16.17 21.45
CA VAL A 281 -4.06 14.77 21.86
C VAL A 281 -3.49 14.60 23.26
N THR A 282 -4.34 14.20 24.19
CA THR A 282 -3.91 13.91 25.57
C THR A 282 -3.33 12.52 25.63
N VAL A 283 -2.06 12.41 26.03
CA VAL A 283 -1.35 11.14 26.18
C VAL A 283 -1.07 10.90 27.66
N LYS A 284 -1.41 9.69 28.13
CA LYS A 284 -1.16 9.23 29.50
C LYS A 284 0.01 8.25 29.50
N PHE A 285 1.12 8.63 30.12
CA PHE A 285 2.33 7.84 30.26
C PHE A 285 2.34 7.09 31.59
N VAL A 286 2.68 5.81 31.54
CA VAL A 286 2.93 4.98 32.72
C VAL A 286 4.28 4.32 32.52
N ALA A 287 5.23 4.60 33.42
CA ALA A 287 6.52 3.94 33.44
C ALA A 287 6.47 2.78 34.43
N GLN A 288 6.83 1.58 33.96
CA GLN A 288 7.04 0.41 34.80
C GLN A 288 8.51 0.02 34.70
N LEU A 289 9.21 0.03 35.82
CA LEU A 289 10.59 -0.41 35.92
C LEU A 289 10.55 -1.86 36.42
N PHE A 290 11.09 -2.77 35.62
CA PHE A 290 11.29 -4.15 36.01
C PHE A 290 12.75 -4.29 36.46
N ASP A 291 12.97 -4.80 37.68
CA ASP A 291 14.31 -5.20 38.10
C ASP A 291 14.73 -6.42 37.29
N ALA A 292 15.88 -6.35 36.60
CA ALA A 292 16.43 -7.45 35.82
C ALA A 292 16.94 -8.64 36.66
N ASN A 293 16.77 -8.59 37.99
CA ASN A 293 17.31 -9.54 38.97
C ASN A 293 16.24 -10.24 39.82
N MET A 294 15.02 -10.43 39.30
CA MET A 294 14.03 -11.35 39.89
C MET A 294 13.70 -12.50 38.94
#